data_AF-A0A3B9Z3I5-F1
#
_entry.id   AF-A0A3B9Z3I5-F1
#
_cell.length_a   1.000
_cell.length_b   1.000
_cell.length_c   1.000
_cell.angle_alpha   90.00
_cell.angle_beta   90.00
_cell.angle_gamma   90.00
#
_symmetry.space_group_name_H-M   'P 1'
#
loop_
_entity.id
_entity.type
_entity.pdbx_description
1 polymer ?
#
loop_
_entity_poly.entity_id
_entity_poly.type
_entity_poly.pdbx_seq_one_letter_code
_entity_poly.pdbx_strand_id
1 'polypeptide(L)'
;MAITASGIIIRTRIADIRRTGRNSSGVRIIRPDDGDTVVAASAFGQGDLDFVDFATPVVPDPEDSSVRILAPDEIEDDEPTEGATVDDEPETTPDA
;
A
#
# COMPACT_ATOMS: atom_id res chain seq x y z
N MET A 1 7.32 -10.65 -4.38
CA MET A 1 6.18 -11.20 -3.65
C MET A 1 4.90 -10.59 -4.22
N ALA A 2 3.82 -11.35 -4.21
CA ALA A 2 2.45 -10.88 -4.45
C ALA A 2 1.56 -11.38 -3.30
N ILE A 3 0.60 -10.57 -2.86
CA ILE A 3 -0.27 -10.83 -1.71
C ILE A 3 -1.70 -10.59 -2.15
N THR A 4 -2.59 -11.55 -1.87
CA THR A 4 -4.02 -11.40 -2.13
C THR A 4 -4.77 -10.84 -0.92
N ALA A 5 -6.01 -10.38 -1.13
CA ALA A 5 -6.87 -9.87 -0.05
C ALA A 5 -7.16 -10.94 1.01
N SER A 6 -7.25 -12.21 0.59
CA SER A 6 -7.39 -13.37 1.48
C SER A 6 -6.11 -13.73 2.28
N GLY A 7 -5.00 -13.02 2.04
CA GLY A 7 -3.74 -13.23 2.74
C GLY A 7 -2.83 -14.29 2.11
N ILE A 8 -3.12 -14.75 0.89
CA ILE A 8 -2.25 -15.70 0.19
C ILE A 8 -1.01 -14.96 -0.32
N ILE A 9 0.16 -15.43 0.08
CA ILE A 9 1.45 -14.84 -0.30
C ILE A 9 2.18 -15.77 -1.28
N ILE A 10 2.55 -15.22 -2.43
CA ILE A 10 3.35 -15.93 -3.44
C ILE A 10 4.73 -15.28 -3.58
N ARG A 11 5.76 -16.13 -3.46
CA ARG A 11 7.17 -15.77 -3.64
C ARG A 11 7.67 -16.34 -4.96
N THR A 12 8.07 -15.45 -5.86
CA THR A 12 8.64 -15.81 -7.16
C THR A 12 10.03 -15.20 -7.26
N ARG A 13 11.03 -15.98 -7.68
CA ARG A 13 12.36 -15.43 -7.96
C ARG A 13 12.25 -14.52 -9.18
N ILE A 14 12.88 -13.35 -9.12
CA ILE A 14 12.88 -12.39 -10.25
C ILE A 14 13.47 -13.03 -11.51
N ALA A 15 14.46 -13.91 -11.36
CA ALA A 15 15.08 -14.63 -12.47
C ALA A 15 14.10 -15.54 -13.24
N ASP A 16 13.01 -15.98 -12.60
CA ASP A 16 12.01 -16.85 -13.22
C ASP A 16 10.95 -16.04 -14.01
N ILE A 17 10.93 -14.71 -13.86
CA ILE A 17 9.98 -13.83 -14.55
C ILE A 17 10.52 -13.47 -15.94
N ARG A 18 9.78 -13.86 -16.99
CA ARG A 18 10.14 -13.54 -18.37
C ARG A 18 10.17 -12.03 -18.59
N ARG A 19 11.27 -11.54 -19.18
CA ARG A 19 11.35 -10.16 -19.66
C ARG A 19 10.39 -9.95 -20.83
N THR A 20 9.58 -8.91 -20.74
CA THR A 20 8.58 -8.56 -21.74
C THR A 20 8.64 -7.06 -22.06
N GLY A 21 8.19 -6.68 -23.26
CA GLY A 21 8.15 -5.28 -23.68
C GLY A 21 7.05 -4.49 -22.99
N ARG A 22 7.14 -3.15 -23.02
CA ARG A 22 6.15 -2.27 -22.39
C ARG A 22 4.76 -2.36 -23.03
N ASN A 23 4.68 -2.61 -24.34
CA ASN A 23 3.42 -2.79 -25.06
C ASN A 23 2.99 -4.27 -25.08
N SER A 24 2.91 -4.90 -23.91
CA SER A 24 2.50 -6.29 -23.75
C SER A 24 1.72 -6.48 -22.47
N SER A 25 0.91 -7.54 -22.39
CA SER A 25 0.16 -7.91 -21.17
C SER A 25 1.04 -8.53 -20.07
N GLY A 26 2.33 -8.68 -20.31
CA GLY A 26 3.25 -9.30 -19.37
C GLY A 26 3.02 -10.79 -19.15
N VAL A 27 3.41 -11.27 -17.96
CA VAL A 27 3.25 -12.66 -17.54
C VAL A 27 2.46 -12.73 -16.24
N ARG A 28 1.69 -13.80 -16.08
CA ARG A 28 0.87 -14.01 -14.89
C ARG A 28 1.71 -14.65 -13.77
N ILE A 29 1.81 -13.96 -12.63
CA ILE A 29 2.51 -14.45 -11.43
C ILE A 29 1.59 -15.34 -10.56
N ILE A 30 0.30 -14.99 -10.44
CA ILE A 30 -0.69 -15.66 -9.62
C ILE A 30 -2.04 -15.75 -10.36
N ARG A 31 -2.81 -16.80 -10.08
CA ARG A 31 -4.25 -16.87 -10.37
C ARG A 31 -4.98 -16.81 -9.04
N PRO A 32 -5.59 -15.67 -8.68
CA PRO A 32 -6.48 -15.61 -7.53
C PRO A 32 -7.66 -16.55 -7.72
N ASP A 33 -8.22 -17.06 -6.62
CA ASP A 33 -9.48 -17.79 -6.63
C ASP A 33 -10.65 -16.82 -6.93
N ASP A 34 -11.83 -17.38 -7.21
CA ASP A 34 -13.01 -16.57 -7.53
C ASP A 34 -13.37 -15.63 -6.36
N GLY A 35 -13.47 -14.34 -6.66
CA GLY A 35 -13.75 -13.29 -5.67
C GLY A 35 -12.53 -12.77 -4.90
N ASP A 36 -11.34 -13.31 -5.14
CA ASP A 36 -10.09 -12.82 -4.55
C ASP A 36 -9.33 -11.89 -5.52
N THR A 37 -8.49 -11.03 -4.97
CA THR A 37 -7.72 -10.06 -5.75
C THR A 37 -6.34 -9.84 -5.15
N VAL A 38 -5.39 -9.42 -5.99
CA VAL A 38 -4.05 -9.04 -5.54
C VAL A 38 -4.11 -7.63 -4.98
N VAL A 39 -3.76 -7.47 -3.70
CA VAL A 39 -3.77 -6.18 -3.00
C VAL A 39 -2.37 -5.58 -2.87
N ALA A 40 -1.31 -6.39 -2.96
CA ALA A 40 0.05 -5.89 -2.91
C ALA A 40 1.01 -6.73 -3.77
N ALA A 41 2.01 -6.06 -4.32
CA ALA A 41 3.15 -6.70 -4.97
C ALA A 41 4.41 -5.88 -4.70
N SER A 42 5.51 -6.55 -4.38
CA SER A 42 6.81 -5.91 -4.17
C SER A 42 7.96 -6.82 -4.58
N ALA A 43 9.02 -6.24 -5.12
CA ALA A 43 10.26 -6.92 -5.44
C ALA A 43 11.32 -6.51 -4.40
N PHE A 44 12.01 -7.49 -3.85
CA PHE A 44 13.03 -7.26 -2.82
C PHE A 44 14.33 -7.95 -3.24
N GLY A 45 15.45 -7.29 -2.95
CA GLY A 45 16.78 -7.86 -3.05
C GLY A 45 17.04 -8.91 -1.98
N GLN A 46 18.09 -9.71 -2.19
CA GLN A 46 18.54 -10.67 -1.20
C GLN A 46 19.31 -9.92 -0.09
N GLY A 47 18.57 -9.40 0.89
CA GLY A 47 19.11 -8.56 1.97
C GLY A 47 18.10 -7.57 2.53
N ASP A 48 17.05 -7.21 1.79
CA ASP A 48 16.08 -6.16 2.15
C ASP A 48 15.04 -6.58 3.22
N LEU A 49 15.23 -7.73 3.85
CA LEU A 49 14.38 -8.12 4.98
C LEU A 49 15.03 -7.61 6.26
N ASP A 50 14.76 -6.35 6.56
CA ASP A 50 15.04 -5.79 7.87
C ASP A 50 14.20 -6.58 8.88
N PHE A 51 14.87 -7.41 9.68
CA PHE A 51 14.25 -7.98 10.86
C PHE A 51 13.97 -6.83 11.81
N VAL A 52 12.71 -6.36 11.82
CA VAL A 52 12.24 -5.43 12.84
C VAL A 52 12.14 -6.22 14.14
N ASP A 53 13.19 -6.15 14.95
CA ASP A 53 13.16 -6.75 16.28
C ASP A 53 12.28 -5.88 17.20
N PHE A 54 11.02 -6.28 17.33
CA PHE A 54 10.09 -5.66 18.28
C PHE A 54 10.53 -5.82 19.76
N ALA A 55 11.54 -6.66 20.05
CA ALA A 55 12.10 -6.79 21.39
C ALA A 55 13.20 -5.76 21.69
N THR A 56 13.65 -4.98 20.71
CA THR A 56 14.53 -3.84 20.96
C THR A 56 13.67 -2.64 21.36
N PRO A 57 13.69 -2.19 22.63
CA PRO A 57 12.98 -0.98 23.00
C PRO A 57 13.57 0.19 22.21
N VAL A 58 12.72 0.88 21.44
CA VAL A 58 13.05 2.19 20.88
C VAL A 58 13.26 3.12 22.08
N VAL A 59 14.51 3.32 22.47
CA VAL A 59 14.86 4.36 23.43
C VAL A 59 14.82 5.67 22.64
N PRO A 60 13.86 6.58 22.92
CA PRO A 60 13.85 7.87 22.25
C PRO A 60 15.18 8.57 22.53
N ASP A 61 15.84 9.03 21.46
CA ASP A 61 17.03 9.85 21.59
C ASP A 61 16.63 11.13 22.36
N PRO A 62 17.29 11.46 23.49
CA PRO A 62 16.98 12.68 24.22
C PRO A 62 17.20 13.96 23.38
N GLU A 63 17.90 13.88 22.25
CA GLU A 63 18.13 15.01 21.33
C GLU A 63 17.11 15.07 20.18
N ASP A 64 16.20 14.10 20.05
CA ASP A 64 15.12 14.14 19.07
C ASP A 64 14.02 15.12 19.52
N SER A 65 14.34 16.40 19.34
CA SER A 65 13.49 17.55 19.65
C SER A 65 12.19 17.63 18.82
N SER A 66 11.94 16.66 17.93
CA SER A 66 10.77 16.64 17.05
C SER A 66 9.49 16.11 17.73
N VAL A 67 9.61 15.39 18.86
CA VAL A 67 8.45 14.89 19.62
C VAL A 67 8.18 15.82 20.80
N ARG A 68 7.29 16.79 20.61
CA ARG A 68 6.73 17.59 21.71
C ARG A 68 5.24 17.27 21.88
N ILE A 69 4.83 17.07 23.13
CA ILE A 69 3.42 17.01 23.49
C ILE A 69 2.89 18.44 23.35
N LEU A 70 2.11 18.68 22.30
CA LEU A 70 1.41 19.95 22.09
C LEU A 70 0.41 20.16 23.23
N ALA A 71 0.38 21.37 23.78
CA ALA A 71 -0.69 21.72 24.68
C ALA A 71 -2.03 21.70 23.91
N PRO A 72 -3.17 21.41 24.56
CA PRO A 72 -4.46 21.26 23.86
C PRO A 72 -4.87 22.49 23.03
N ASP A 73 -4.37 23.67 23.39
CA ASP A 73 -4.55 24.95 22.72
C ASP A 73 -3.62 25.17 21.51
N GLU A 74 -2.59 24.33 21.33
CA GLU A 74 -1.67 24.34 20.18
C GLU A 74 -2.05 23.32 19.09
N ILE A 75 -3.10 22.53 19.31
CA ILE A 75 -3.67 21.68 18.28
C ILE A 75 -4.56 22.59 17.43
N GLU A 76 -4.07 23.00 16.26
CA GLU A 76 -4.92 23.61 15.24
C GLU A 76 -5.95 22.55 14.82
N ASP A 77 -7.22 22.75 15.17
CA ASP A 77 -8.33 21.97 14.62
C ASP A 77 -8.26 22.14 13.09
N ASP A 78 -7.84 21.10 12.38
CA ASP A 78 -7.86 21.06 10.92
C ASP A 78 -9.33 21.21 10.51
N GLU A 79 -9.72 22.44 10.12
CA GLU A 79 -11.06 22.75 9.64
C GLU A 79 -11.38 21.73 8.54
N PRO A 80 -12.50 20.97 8.65
CA PRO A 80 -12.85 20.02 7.62
C PRO A 80 -12.96 20.78 6.31
N THR A 81 -12.13 20.43 5.33
CA THR A 81 -12.13 21.11 4.04
C THR A 81 -13.50 20.92 3.41
N GLU A 82 -14.34 21.95 3.53
CA GLU A 82 -15.66 22.02 2.90
C GLU A 82 -15.42 22.12 1.38
N GLY A 83 -15.72 21.04 0.66
CA GLY A 83 -15.77 21.05 -0.80
C GLY A 83 -14.74 20.18 -1.51
N ALA A 84 -14.82 18.86 -1.34
CA ALA A 84 -14.67 17.95 -2.47
C ALA A 84 -16.06 17.38 -2.75
N THR A 85 -16.86 18.09 -3.55
CA THR A 85 -18.06 17.52 -4.15
C THR A 85 -17.61 16.29 -4.94
N VAL A 86 -18.04 15.11 -4.51
CA VAL A 86 -18.09 13.97 -5.41
C VAL A 86 -19.20 14.34 -6.39
N ASP A 87 -18.81 14.85 -7.56
CA ASP A 87 -19.71 14.96 -8.70
C ASP A 87 -20.12 13.54 -9.09
N ASP A 88 -21.21 13.06 -8.47
CA ASP A 88 -21.97 11.91 -8.89
C ASP A 88 -22.71 12.34 -10.18
N GLU A 89 -22.08 12.13 -11.34
CA GLU A 89 -22.82 12.16 -12.60
C GLU A 89 -23.74 10.93 -12.63
N PRO A 90 -25.07 11.09 -12.67
CA PRO A 90 -25.93 9.96 -12.98
C PRO A 90 -25.73 9.61 -14.46
N GLU A 91 -25.17 8.43 -14.74
CA GLU A 91 -25.23 7.83 -16.08
C GLU A 91 -26.70 7.68 -16.48
N THR A 92 -27.19 8.64 -17.26
CA THR A 92 -28.48 8.52 -17.93
C THR A 92 -28.33 7.50 -19.05
N THR A 93 -28.87 6.31 -18.88
CA THR A 93 -29.25 5.45 -20.01
C THR A 93 -30.68 5.83 -20.42
N PRO A 94 -30.91 6.42 -21.60
CA PRO A 94 -32.25 6.44 -22.17
C PRO A 94 -32.47 5.12 -22.92
N ASP A 95 -33.32 4.27 -22.35
CA ASP A 95 -33.82 3.06 -22.99
C ASP A 95 -35.06 3.43 -23.84
N ALA A 96 -34.94 3.27 -25.16
CA ALA A 96 -36.04 3.32 -26.12
C ALA A 96 -35.70 2.43 -27.33
#